data_AF-J1H4V6-F1
#
_entry.id   AF-J1H4V6-F1
#
_cell.length_a   1.000
_cell.length_b   1.000
_cell.length_c   1.000
_cell.angle_alpha   90.00
_cell.angle_beta   90.00
_cell.angle_gamma   90.00
#
_symmetry.space_group_name_H-M   'P 1'
#
loop_
_entity.id
_entity.type
_entity.pdbx_description
1 polymer ?
#
loop_
_entity_poly.entity_id
_entity_poly.type
_entity_poly.pdbx_seq_one_letter_code
_entity_poly.pdbx_strand_id
1 'polypeptide(L)' 'MYYANCSEARAAGAAPLYQGDPGYRPGLDRDKDGIACER' A
#
# COMPACT_ATOMS: atom_id res chain seq x y z
N MET A 1 -11.92 -3.19 0.81
CA MET A 1 -10.87 -4.01 0.19
C MET A 1 -9.60 -3.76 0.99
N TYR A 2 -8.99 -4.80 1.55
CA TYR A 2 -7.80 -4.70 2.39
C TYR A 2 -6.75 -5.61 1.79
N TYR A 3 -5.56 -5.10 1.49
CA TYR A 3 -4.43 -5.91 1.03
C TYR A 3 -3.65 -6.41 2.24
N ALA A 4 -3.35 -7.72 2.30
CA ALA A 4 -2.57 -8.25 3.42
C ALA A 4 -1.09 -7.85 3.32
N ASN A 5 -0.61 -7.60 2.10
CA ASN A 5 0.77 -7.24 1.81
C ASN A 5 0.90 -6.45 0.50
N CYS A 6 2.09 -5.88 0.28
CA CYS A 6 2.41 -5.13 -0.93
C CYS A 6 2.39 -5.98 -2.22
N SER A 7 2.60 -7.29 -2.11
CA SER A 7 2.55 -8.19 -3.27
C SER A 7 1.14 -8.33 -3.81
N GLU A 8 0.13 -8.45 -2.93
CA GLU A 8 -1.28 -8.43 -3.34
C GLU A 8 -1.68 -7.07 -3.91
N ALA A 9 -1.26 -5.97 -3.28
CA ALA A 9 -1.55 -4.62 -3.79
C ALA A 9 -0.95 -4.43 -5.20
N ARG A 10 0.29 -4.88 -5.44
CA ARG A 10 0.90 -4.87 -6.78
C ARG A 10 0.22 -5.82 -7.76
N ALA A 11 -0.12 -7.04 -7.34
CA ALA A 11 -0.81 -8.00 -8.20
C ALA A 11 -2.20 -7.53 -8.62
N ALA A 12 -2.89 -6.78 -7.74
CA ALA A 12 -4.16 -6.14 -8.03
C ALA A 12 -4.03 -4.83 -8.82
N GLY A 13 -2.80 -4.34 -9.08
CA GLY A 13 -2.56 -3.06 -9.75
C GLY A 13 -2.94 -1.85 -8.90
N ALA A 14 -3.06 -2.01 -7.57
CA ALA A 14 -3.42 -0.96 -6.62
C ALA A 14 -2.20 -0.30 -5.96
N ALA A 15 -0.99 -0.81 -6.20
CA ALA A 15 0.25 -0.17 -5.78
C ALA A 15 0.77 0.79 -6.87
N PRO A 16 1.37 1.94 -6.51
CA PRO A 16 1.62 2.43 -5.15
C PRO A 16 0.33 2.86 -4.43
N LEU A 17 0.24 2.55 -3.12
CA LEU A 17 -0.90 2.89 -2.28
C LEU A 17 -0.64 4.23 -1.58
N TYR A 18 -1.51 5.21 -1.77
CA TYR A 18 -1.32 6.54 -1.18
C TYR A 18 -2.11 6.69 0.12
N GLN A 19 -1.62 7.53 1.03
CA GLN A 19 -2.32 7.85 2.26
C GLN A 19 -3.73 8.39 1.97
N GLY A 20 -4.75 7.59 2.31
CA GLY A 20 -6.16 7.87 2.01
C GLY A 20 -6.81 6.81 1.11
N ASP A 21 -6.01 5.98 0.43
CA ASP A 21 -6.53 4.85 -0.32
C ASP A 21 -7.13 3.79 0.63
N PRO A 22 -8.20 3.10 0.20
CA PRO A 22 -8.82 2.04 1.00
C PRO A 22 -7.87 0.86 1.27
N GLY A 23 -6.81 0.72 0.46
CA GLY A 23 -5.75 -0.28 0.66
C GLY A 23 -4.57 0.21 1.49
N TYR A 24 -4.46 1.52 1.75
CA TYR A 24 -3.32 2.11 2.45
C TYR A 24 -3.35 1.75 3.94
N ARG A 25 -2.20 1.34 4.45
CA ARG A 25 -2.01 1.09 5.87
C ARG A 25 -0.64 1.62 6.30
N PRO A 26 -0.54 2.30 7.47
CA PRO A 26 0.74 2.72 8.03
C PRO A 26 1.73 1.60 8.34
N GLY A 27 1.27 0.33 8.34
CA GLY A 27 2.16 -0.83 8.48
C GLY A 27 2.72 -1.35 7.16
N LEU A 28 2.15 -0.93 6.01
CA LEU A 28 2.68 -1.23 4.67
C LEU A 28 3.65 -0.14 4.20
N ASP A 29 3.46 1.08 4.70
CA ASP A 29 4.39 2.19 4.58
C ASP A 29 5.48 2.07 5.65
N ARG A 30 6.64 1.54 5.27
CA ARG A 30 7.71 1.18 6.22
C ARG A 30 8.53 2.40 6.64
N ASP A 31 8.63 3.38 5.77
CA ASP A 31 9.38 4.62 5.90
C ASP A 31 8.50 5.82 6.31
N LYS A 32 7.18 5.65 6.29
CA LYS A 32 6.17 6.60 6.75
C LYS A 32 6.14 7.88 5.92
N ASP A 33 6.39 7.75 4.61
CA ASP A 33 6.39 8.87 3.68
C ASP A 33 4.99 9.18 3.11
N GLY A 34 4.00 8.32 3.40
CA GLY A 34 2.64 8.42 2.90
C GLY A 34 2.37 7.58 1.65
N ILE A 35 3.34 6.79 1.18
CA ILE A 35 3.26 5.94 0.00
C ILE A 35 3.64 4.50 0.38
N ALA A 36 2.63 3.66 0.59
CA ALA A 36 2.85 2.25 0.82
C ALA A 36 3.16 1.52 -0.50
N CYS A 37 4.08 0.55 -0.45
CA CYS A 37 4.37 -0.35 -1.55
C CYS A 37 4.90 0.33 -2.84
N GLU A 38 5.59 1.46 -2.69
CA GLU A 38 6.23 2.22 -3.77
C GLU A 38 7.36 1.48 -4.51
N ARG A 39 7.95 0.45 -3.88
CA ARG A 39 9.10 -0.31 -4.39
C ARG A 39 8.93 -1.81 -4.27
#